data_AF-A0A4W5JML8-F1
#
_entry.id   AF-A0A4W5JML8-F1
#
_cell.length_a   1.000
_cell.length_b   1.000
_cell.length_c   1.000
_cell.angle_alpha   90.00
_cell.angle_beta   90.00
_cell.angle_gamma   90.00
#
_symmetry.space_group_name_H-M   'P 1'
#
loop_
_entity.id
_entity.type
_entity.pdbx_description
1 polymer ?
#
loop_
_entity_poly.entity_id
_entity_poly.type
_entity_poly.pdbx_seq_one_letter_code
_entity_poly.pdbx_strand_id
1 'polypeptide(L)'
;TLNILKRNKVTTASGLLPVRSLDKLYNFAECAGLHLVLGLNALHRNPDSSWNSSSALSLLKYSAGKKYNISWELGNEPNGYRSMVGQTVNSTQLGKDYTLLRTLLQSVRYYSRAHLYGPNAGRPRKNAILLLDG
;
A
#
# COMPACT_ATOMS: atom_id res chain seq x y z
N THR A 1 -17.54 -17.28 5.49
CA THR A 1 -17.52 -15.94 6.15
C THR A 1 -16.28 -15.11 5.78
N LEU A 2 -15.72 -15.24 4.58
CA LEU A 2 -14.41 -14.66 4.20
C LEU A 2 -14.51 -13.52 3.14
N ASN A 3 -15.65 -12.85 3.04
CA ASN A 3 -15.91 -11.83 2.00
C ASN A 3 -15.90 -10.38 2.50
N ILE A 4 -15.76 -10.14 3.81
CA ILE A 4 -15.85 -8.79 4.39
C ILE A 4 -14.48 -8.07 4.37
N LEU A 5 -13.37 -8.80 4.53
CA LEU A 5 -12.01 -8.22 4.52
C LEU A 5 -11.57 -7.69 3.14
N LYS A 6 -12.22 -8.09 2.05
CA LYS A 6 -11.89 -7.58 0.70
C LYS A 6 -12.63 -6.30 0.32
N ARG A 7 -13.62 -5.84 1.11
CA ARG A 7 -14.54 -4.75 0.71
C ARG A 7 -14.16 -3.35 1.20
N ASN A 8 -13.15 -3.19 2.04
CA ASN A 8 -12.76 -1.88 2.58
C ASN A 8 -11.34 -1.47 2.17
N LYS A 9 -10.98 -1.65 0.90
CA LYS A 9 -9.72 -1.11 0.35
C LYS A 9 -9.96 0.31 -0.15
N VAL A 10 -9.44 1.30 0.58
CA VAL A 10 -9.40 2.69 0.10
C VAL A 10 -8.10 2.86 -0.70
N THR A 11 -8.22 2.89 -2.02
CA THR A 11 -7.11 3.20 -2.94
C THR A 11 -7.36 4.59 -3.51
N THR A 12 -6.51 5.57 -3.18
CA THR A 12 -6.60 6.91 -3.79
C THR A 12 -5.76 6.97 -5.06
N ALA A 13 -6.43 7.19 -6.19
CA ALA A 13 -5.80 7.59 -7.44
C ALA A 13 -5.58 9.11 -7.40
N SER A 14 -4.31 9.52 -7.47
CA SER A 14 -3.85 10.91 -7.64
C SER A 14 -4.27 11.92 -6.56
N GLY A 15 -3.27 12.47 -5.85
CA GLY A 15 -3.42 13.62 -4.96
C GLY A 15 -3.30 13.24 -3.49
N LEU A 16 -2.44 13.97 -2.78
CA LEU A 16 -2.15 13.79 -1.35
C LEU A 16 -3.43 13.56 -0.55
N LEU A 17 -3.50 12.48 0.23
CA LEU A 17 -4.51 12.32 1.27
C LEU A 17 -4.31 13.43 2.31
N PRO A 18 -5.23 14.40 2.45
CA PRO A 18 -5.13 15.38 3.51
C PRO A 18 -5.19 14.67 4.86
N VAL A 19 -4.41 15.11 5.83
CA VAL A 19 -4.39 14.52 7.19
C VAL A 19 -5.79 14.44 7.81
N ARG A 20 -6.66 15.43 7.54
CA ARG A 20 -8.06 15.44 7.99
C ARG A 20 -8.89 14.30 7.39
N SER A 21 -8.58 13.87 6.18
CA SER A 21 -9.26 12.74 5.53
C SER A 21 -8.81 11.40 6.13
N LEU A 22 -7.52 11.28 6.49
CA LEU A 22 -7.03 10.12 7.22
C LEU A 22 -7.70 9.99 8.60
N ASP A 23 -7.81 11.08 9.35
CA ASP A 23 -8.48 11.08 10.65
C ASP A 23 -9.92 10.57 10.54
N LYS A 24 -10.68 11.05 9.55
CA LYS A 24 -12.06 10.58 9.29
C LYS A 24 -12.11 9.11 8.94
N LEU A 25 -11.21 8.63 8.09
CA LEU A 25 -11.16 7.24 7.66
C LEU A 25 -10.82 6.31 8.83
N TYR A 26 -9.82 6.70 9.63
CA TYR A 26 -9.43 5.92 10.80
C TYR A 26 -10.55 5.88 11.83
N ASN A 27 -11.15 7.03 12.16
CA ASN A 27 -12.27 7.09 13.11
C ASN A 27 -13.45 6.24 12.64
N PHE A 28 -13.77 6.25 11.34
CA PHE A 28 -14.82 5.37 10.80
C PHE A 28 -14.49 3.89 11.04
N ALA A 29 -13.27 3.47 10.70
CA ALA A 29 -12.85 2.07 10.89
C ALA A 29 -12.86 1.68 12.38
N GLU A 30 -12.33 2.53 13.25
CA GLU A 30 -12.30 2.31 14.69
C GLU A 30 -13.73 2.22 15.27
N CYS A 31 -14.61 3.18 14.95
CA CYS A 31 -16.00 3.16 15.40
C CYS A 31 -16.78 1.95 14.88
N ALA A 32 -16.41 1.42 13.71
CA ALA A 32 -17.02 0.22 13.13
C ALA A 32 -16.38 -1.09 13.63
N GLY A 33 -15.35 -1.04 14.49
CA GLY A 33 -14.61 -2.23 14.93
C GLY A 33 -13.79 -2.91 13.83
N LEU A 34 -13.40 -2.15 12.80
CA LEU A 34 -12.64 -2.64 11.65
C LEU A 34 -11.15 -2.29 11.79
N HIS A 35 -10.30 -3.21 11.32
CA HIS A 35 -8.87 -2.95 11.19
C HIS A 35 -8.54 -2.31 9.85
N LEU A 36 -7.98 -1.10 9.88
CA LEU A 36 -7.66 -0.34 8.67
C LEU A 36 -6.37 -0.86 8.01
N VAL A 37 -6.47 -1.23 6.74
CA VAL A 37 -5.33 -1.46 5.85
C VAL A 37 -5.28 -0.34 4.82
N LEU A 38 -4.20 0.44 4.82
CA LEU A 38 -4.03 1.60 3.95
C LEU A 38 -2.99 1.34 2.87
N GLY A 39 -3.40 1.52 1.61
CA GLY A 39 -2.53 1.38 0.44
C GLY A 39 -1.79 2.68 0.12
N LEU A 40 -0.46 2.60 0.03
CA LEU A 40 0.40 3.71 -0.40
C LEU A 40 0.52 3.73 -1.92
N ASN A 41 0.75 4.93 -2.48
CA ASN A 41 0.92 5.09 -3.91
C ASN A 41 2.31 4.60 -4.37
N ALA A 42 2.34 3.51 -5.14
CA ALA A 42 3.57 2.97 -5.73
C ALA A 42 3.98 3.67 -7.04
N LEU A 43 3.20 4.59 -7.58
CA LEU A 43 3.50 5.29 -8.84
C LEU A 43 4.26 6.61 -8.65
N HIS A 44 4.53 7.01 -7.41
CA HIS A 44 5.38 8.16 -7.15
C HIS A 44 6.85 7.74 -7.26
N ARG A 45 7.52 8.19 -8.32
CA ARG A 45 8.85 7.70 -8.72
C ARG A 45 9.88 8.83 -8.77
N ASN A 46 11.11 8.48 -8.44
CA ASN A 46 12.29 9.31 -8.67
C ASN A 46 12.74 9.19 -10.14
N PRO A 47 13.65 10.07 -10.63
CA PRO A 47 14.20 9.98 -11.98
C PRO A 47 14.87 8.63 -12.31
N ASP A 48 15.40 7.94 -11.30
CA ASP A 48 16.02 6.61 -11.42
C ASP A 48 14.99 5.45 -11.35
N SER A 49 13.69 5.75 -11.39
CA SER A 49 12.56 4.82 -11.25
C SER A 49 12.41 4.14 -9.88
N SER A 50 13.23 4.49 -8.89
CA SER A 50 13.01 4.06 -7.51
C SER A 50 11.74 4.70 -6.93
N TRP A 51 11.12 4.05 -5.96
CA TRP A 51 9.94 4.60 -5.30
C TRP A 51 10.29 5.81 -4.43
N ASN A 52 9.60 6.93 -4.64
CA ASN A 52 9.73 8.12 -3.79
C ASN A 52 8.90 7.97 -2.52
N SER A 53 9.57 7.61 -1.44
CA SER A 53 8.94 7.30 -0.15
C SER A 53 8.71 8.51 0.76
N SER A 54 9.03 9.73 0.34
CA SER A 54 9.01 10.92 1.21
C SER A 54 7.63 11.19 1.80
N SER A 55 6.58 11.15 0.96
CA SER A 55 5.19 11.34 1.41
C SER A 55 4.72 10.19 2.31
N ALA A 56 5.17 8.97 2.04
CA ALA A 56 4.84 7.81 2.87
C ALA A 56 5.44 7.93 4.27
N LEU A 57 6.72 8.32 4.39
CA LEU A 57 7.36 8.52 5.68
C LEU A 57 6.67 9.60 6.52
N SER A 58 6.26 10.71 5.90
CA SER A 58 5.49 11.76 6.57
C SER A 58 4.14 11.23 7.09
N LEU A 59 3.44 10.42 6.28
CA LEU A 59 2.19 9.79 6.68
C LEU A 59 2.37 8.79 7.83
N LEU A 60 3.43 7.98 7.79
CA LEU A 60 3.78 7.06 8.88
C LEU A 60 4.04 7.84 10.18
N LYS A 61 4.85 8.90 10.14
CA LYS A 61 5.14 9.72 11.33
C LYS A 61 3.88 10.37 11.90
N TYR A 62 3.03 10.93 11.03
CA TYR A 62 1.76 11.52 11.44
C TYR A 62 0.85 10.50 12.12
N SER A 63 0.63 9.35 11.47
CA SER A 63 -0.25 8.29 11.96
C SER A 63 0.27 7.68 13.27
N ALA A 64 1.59 7.55 13.41
CA ALA A 64 2.22 7.12 14.66
C ALA A 64 2.03 8.14 15.80
N GLY A 65 2.14 9.44 15.51
CA GLY A 65 1.87 10.50 16.49
C GLY A 65 0.42 10.49 16.99
N LYS A 66 -0.52 10.09 16.13
CA LYS A 66 -1.93 9.88 16.45
C LYS A 66 -2.24 8.51 17.08
N LYS A 67 -1.24 7.62 17.15
CA LYS A 67 -1.38 6.23 17.61
C LYS A 67 -2.43 5.44 16.82
N TYR A 68 -2.46 5.63 15.50
CA TYR A 68 -3.37 4.92 14.61
C TYR A 68 -2.85 3.52 14.28
N ASN A 69 -3.57 2.48 14.71
CA ASN A 69 -3.22 1.09 14.42
C ASN A 69 -3.59 0.73 12.96
N ILE A 70 -2.66 0.97 12.05
CA ILE A 70 -2.85 0.80 10.60
C ILE A 70 -1.87 -0.27 10.09
N SER A 71 -2.35 -1.12 9.19
CA SER A 71 -1.50 -1.98 8.36
C SER A 71 -1.38 -1.44 6.95
N TRP A 72 -0.31 -1.81 6.24
CA TRP A 72 0.12 -1.07 5.05
C TRP A 72 0.16 -1.96 3.81
N GLU A 73 -0.13 -1.38 2.66
CA GLU A 73 0.07 -1.94 1.33
C GLU A 73 0.87 -0.94 0.47
N LEU A 74 1.50 -1.41 -0.61
CA LEU A 74 2.19 -0.54 -1.57
C LEU A 74 1.72 -0.84 -2.99
N GLY A 75 1.01 0.12 -3.58
CA GLY A 75 0.43 -0.01 -4.90
C GLY A 75 -0.88 -0.80 -4.91
N ASN A 76 -1.49 -0.85 -6.09
CA ASN A 76 -2.70 -1.60 -6.37
C ASN A 76 -2.63 -2.09 -7.81
N GLU A 77 -2.75 -3.40 -8.03
CA GLU A 77 -2.75 -4.04 -9.35
C GLU A 77 -1.61 -3.55 -10.27
N PRO A 78 -0.34 -3.73 -9.87
CA PRO A 78 0.81 -3.23 -10.64
C PRO A 78 0.87 -3.78 -12.08
N ASN A 79 0.25 -4.94 -12.33
CA ASN A 79 0.09 -5.55 -13.65
C ASN A 79 -0.71 -4.68 -14.64
N GLY A 80 -1.50 -3.72 -14.17
CA GLY A 80 -2.31 -2.82 -15.00
C GLY A 80 -1.70 -1.43 -15.21
N TYR A 81 -0.57 -1.09 -14.57
CA TYR A 81 -0.02 0.28 -14.59
C TYR A 81 0.23 0.83 -15.99
N ARG A 82 0.78 0.01 -16.90
CA ARG A 82 1.04 0.44 -18.28
C ARG A 82 -0.24 0.88 -18.99
N SER A 83 -1.31 0.14 -18.80
CA SER A 83 -2.61 0.42 -19.43
C SER A 83 -3.37 1.55 -18.76
N MET A 84 -3.22 1.72 -17.44
CA MET A 84 -3.97 2.73 -16.68
C MET A 84 -3.34 4.12 -16.69
N VAL A 85 -2.01 4.20 -16.60
CA VAL A 85 -1.29 5.46 -16.35
C VAL A 85 -0.03 5.61 -17.20
N GLY A 86 0.20 4.72 -18.18
CA GLY A 86 1.36 4.78 -19.08
C GLY A 86 2.70 4.46 -18.42
N GLN A 87 2.73 4.14 -17.11
CA GLN A 87 3.95 3.82 -16.37
C GLN A 87 4.12 2.31 -16.23
N THR A 88 5.37 1.83 -16.26
CA THR A 88 5.68 0.42 -15.99
C THR A 88 6.64 0.35 -14.82
N VAL A 89 6.28 -0.44 -13.81
CA VAL A 89 7.17 -0.79 -12.70
C VAL A 89 7.46 -2.27 -12.83
N ASN A 90 8.73 -2.64 -12.98
CA ASN A 90 9.11 -4.04 -13.04
C ASN A 90 8.97 -4.71 -11.66
N SER A 91 8.75 -6.02 -11.64
CA SER A 91 8.49 -6.77 -10.39
C SER A 91 9.68 -6.73 -9.42
N THR A 92 10.90 -6.81 -9.93
CA THR A 92 12.12 -6.71 -9.13
C THR A 92 12.23 -5.37 -8.40
N GLN A 93 11.91 -4.27 -9.09
CA GLN A 93 11.91 -2.93 -8.54
C GLN A 93 10.80 -2.77 -7.52
N LEU A 94 9.60 -3.29 -7.80
CA LEU A 94 8.51 -3.30 -6.81
C LEU A 94 8.92 -4.08 -5.55
N GLY A 95 9.64 -5.20 -5.70
CA GLY A 95 10.21 -5.92 -4.56
C GLY A 95 11.19 -5.07 -3.74
N LYS A 96 12.08 -4.31 -4.39
CA LYS A 96 12.97 -3.35 -3.73
C LYS A 96 12.19 -2.25 -3.01
N ASP A 97 11.13 -1.75 -3.63
CA ASP A 97 10.27 -0.71 -3.04
C ASP A 97 9.55 -1.23 -1.78
N TYR A 98 9.10 -2.48 -1.79
CA TYR A 98 8.53 -3.16 -0.62
C TYR A 98 9.56 -3.33 0.51
N THR A 99 10.80 -3.70 0.19
CA THR A 99 11.89 -3.76 1.17
C THR A 99 12.17 -2.38 1.78
N LEU A 100 12.18 -1.32 0.97
CA LEU A 100 12.31 0.05 1.46
C LEU A 100 11.17 0.43 2.40
N LEU A 101 9.91 0.14 2.04
CA LEU A 101 8.76 0.38 2.91
C LEU A 101 8.88 -0.39 4.23
N ARG A 102 9.36 -1.64 4.21
CA ARG A 102 9.60 -2.41 5.43
C ARG A 102 10.61 -1.72 6.35
N THR A 103 11.72 -1.23 5.81
CA THR A 103 12.73 -0.47 6.55
C THR A 103 12.15 0.81 7.15
N LEU A 104 11.30 1.53 6.41
CA LEU A 104 10.64 2.74 6.92
C LEU A 104 9.69 2.44 8.08
N LEU A 105 8.87 1.37 7.98
CA LEU A 105 8.01 0.92 9.07
C LEU A 105 8.82 0.58 10.32
N GLN A 106 9.98 -0.07 10.16
CA GLN A 106 10.88 -0.39 11.27
C GLN A 106 11.53 0.84 11.92
N SER A 107 11.81 1.88 11.13
CA SER A 107 12.36 3.15 11.66
C SER A 107 11.36 3.96 12.49
N VAL A 108 10.05 3.74 12.31
CA VAL A 108 9.00 4.36 13.11
C VAL A 108 8.57 3.38 14.20
N ARG A 109 9.05 3.55 15.43
CA ARG A 109 8.88 2.59 16.55
C ARG A 109 7.46 2.02 16.67
N TYR A 110 6.44 2.87 16.55
CA TYR A 110 5.03 2.48 16.63
C TYR A 110 4.60 1.46 15.56
N TYR A 111 5.21 1.52 14.36
CA TYR A 111 4.92 0.63 13.23
C TYR A 111 5.97 -0.47 13.00
N SER A 112 6.94 -0.61 13.91
CA SER A 112 8.00 -1.62 13.78
C SER A 112 7.48 -3.06 13.64
N ARG A 113 6.27 -3.32 14.13
CA ARG A 113 5.57 -4.61 14.06
C ARG A 113 4.30 -4.57 13.21
N ALA A 114 4.06 -3.49 12.47
CA ALA A 114 2.89 -3.37 11.61
C ALA A 114 2.91 -4.41 10.49
N HIS A 115 1.74 -4.91 10.11
CA HIS A 115 1.61 -5.79 8.97
C HIS A 115 1.80 -5.01 7.66
N LEU A 116 2.50 -5.64 6.72
CA LEU A 116 2.72 -5.15 5.37
C LEU A 116 2.21 -6.22 4.40
N TYR A 117 1.22 -5.88 3.58
CA TYR A 117 0.58 -6.78 2.63
C TYR A 117 0.92 -6.39 1.18
N GLY A 118 0.96 -7.36 0.27
CA GLY A 118 1.36 -7.14 -1.12
C GLY A 118 1.51 -8.41 -1.94
N PRO A 119 1.78 -8.29 -3.25
CA PRO A 119 1.86 -7.06 -4.05
C PRO A 119 0.50 -6.58 -4.59
N ASN A 120 -0.61 -7.12 -4.08
CA ASN A 120 -1.98 -6.83 -4.54
C ASN A 120 -2.13 -6.94 -6.08
N ALA A 121 -1.49 -7.95 -6.67
CA ALA A 121 -1.55 -8.22 -8.10
C ALA A 121 -2.96 -8.65 -8.51
N GLY A 122 -3.39 -8.22 -9.71
CA GLY A 122 -4.62 -8.67 -10.32
C GLY A 122 -4.60 -10.16 -10.67
N ARG A 123 -5.70 -10.66 -11.23
CA ARG A 123 -5.85 -12.09 -11.58
C ARG A 123 -4.67 -12.56 -12.45
N PRO A 124 -4.02 -13.69 -12.11
CA PRO A 124 -3.00 -14.29 -12.95
C PRO A 124 -3.56 -14.54 -14.36
N ARG A 125 -2.77 -14.23 -15.39
CA ARG A 125 -3.15 -14.57 -16.77
C ARG A 125 -3.14 -16.10 -16.91
N LYS A 126 -3.92 -16.64 -17.86
CA LYS A 126 -4.07 -18.09 -18.08
C LYS A 126 -2.74 -18.86 -18.12
N ASN A 127 -1.70 -18.27 -18.71
CA ASN A 127 -0.38 -18.90 -18.82
C ASN A 127 0.41 -18.96 -17.50
N ALA A 128 0.08 -18.10 -16.52
CA ALA A 128 0.69 -18.14 -15.19
C ALA A 128 0.04 -19.21 -14.30
N ILE A 129 -1.19 -19.62 -14.59
CA ILE A 129 -1.90 -20.69 -13.85
C ILE A 129 -1.24 -22.04 -14.14
N LEU A 130 -0.86 -22.29 -15.39
CA LEU A 130 -0.10 -23.49 -15.80
C LEU A 130 1.25 -23.65 -15.08
N LEU A 131 1.81 -22.57 -14.56
CA LEU A 131 3.07 -22.56 -13.79
C LEU A 131 2.86 -22.86 -12.30
N LEU A 132 1.61 -22.86 -11.84
CA LEU A 132 1.22 -23.09 -10.44
C LEU A 132 0.60 -24.47 -10.22
N ASP A 133 0.08 -25.11 -11.28
CA ASP A 133 -0.50 -26.47 -11.27
C ASP A 133 0.55 -27.57 -11.50
N GLY A 134 1.79 -27.37 -11.00
CA GLY A 134 2.86 -28.35 -11.09
C GLY A 134 2.52 -29.68 -10.43
#